data_AF-A0A2H9ZU74-F1
#
_entry.id   AF-A0A2H9ZU74-F1
#
_cell.length_a   1.000
_cell.length_b   1.000
_cell.length_c   1.000
_cell.angle_alpha   90.00
_cell.angle_beta   90.00
_cell.angle_gamma   90.00
#
_symmetry.space_group_name_H-M   'P 1'
#
loop_
_entity.id
_entity.type
_entity.pdbx_description
1 polymer ?
#
loop_
_entity_poly.entity_id
_entity_poly.type
_entity_poly.pdbx_seq_one_letter_code
_entity_poly.pdbx_strand_id
1 'polypeptide(L)'
;MMVVASCKEGKGGTDQGKYVRYTPEQIEALERLYHECPKQSSLRRQQLVRECPILSYIEPKQIKVWFQNRRCREKQRKEASRLQAVNRKLTAMNKLLMEENDRLQKQVSHLVHENGYFHQQARNASLTTPDTSCDSVVTSGQHLLTPQLPPRDASPAGLVSIAEETLAEFLSKATGTAVEWVQMPGMKVWKHLLLWISLKIYGIVYKYYV
;
A
#
# COMPACT_ATOMS: atom_id res chain seq x y z
N MET A 1 -19.13 16.06 0.97
CA MET A 1 -20.41 15.33 0.87
C MET A 1 -20.10 13.84 0.89
N MET A 2 -20.54 13.13 1.94
CA MET A 2 -20.44 11.66 2.02
C MET A 2 -21.47 11.03 1.08
N VAL A 3 -21.04 10.10 0.24
CA VAL A 3 -21.95 9.28 -0.55
C VAL A 3 -22.20 8.00 0.24
N VAL A 4 -23.39 7.96 0.84
CA VAL A 4 -23.95 6.79 1.52
C VAL A 4 -24.32 5.76 0.45
N ALA A 5 -23.76 4.56 0.54
CA ALA A 5 -24.08 3.46 -0.37
C ALA A 5 -25.46 2.90 -0.01
N SER A 6 -26.40 3.09 -0.95
CA SER A 6 -27.76 2.57 -0.93
C SER A 6 -27.76 1.03 -1.06
N CYS A 7 -28.29 0.35 -0.05
CA CYS A 7 -28.63 -1.07 -0.12
C CYS A 7 -30.06 -1.21 -0.65
N LYS A 8 -30.19 -1.94 -1.76
CA LYS A 8 -31.45 -2.27 -2.46
C LYS A 8 -32.53 -2.79 -1.52
N GLU A 9 -33.74 -2.28 -1.74
CA GLU A 9 -35.01 -2.66 -1.12
C GLU A 9 -35.32 -4.15 -1.31
N GLY A 10 -35.45 -4.86 -0.18
CA GLY A 10 -36.23 -6.09 -0.07
C GLY A 10 -37.64 -5.73 0.40
N LYS A 11 -38.64 -6.23 -0.34
CA LYS A 11 -40.07 -6.09 -0.08
C LYS A 11 -40.44 -6.29 1.40
N GLY A 12 -41.31 -5.41 1.88
CA GLY A 12 -41.90 -5.45 3.21
C GLY A 12 -42.60 -6.77 3.51
N GLY A 13 -42.30 -7.28 4.70
CA GLY A 13 -42.93 -8.42 5.35
C GLY A 13 -42.33 -8.51 6.75
N THR A 14 -43.13 -8.15 7.75
CA THR A 14 -42.81 -8.13 9.18
C THR A 14 -42.05 -9.37 9.63
N ASP A 15 -40.77 -9.20 10.00
CA ASP A 15 -39.99 -10.21 10.69
C ASP A 15 -39.21 -9.56 11.85
N GLN A 16 -39.97 -8.96 12.77
CA GLN A 16 -39.43 -8.32 13.98
C GLN A 16 -38.80 -9.33 14.97
N GLY A 17 -38.84 -10.64 14.68
CA GLY A 17 -38.29 -11.70 15.52
C GLY A 17 -36.81 -12.03 15.30
N LYS A 18 -36.15 -11.44 14.30
CA LYS A 18 -34.77 -11.83 13.91
C LYS A 18 -33.66 -11.08 14.66
N TYR A 19 -33.94 -9.90 15.23
CA TYR A 19 -32.95 -9.09 15.93
C TYR A 19 -33.45 -8.74 17.34
N VAL A 20 -32.81 -9.33 18.35
CA VAL A 20 -33.02 -8.90 19.74
C VAL A 20 -32.20 -7.65 20.01
N ARG A 21 -32.90 -6.61 20.49
CA ARG A 21 -32.28 -5.42 21.04
C ARG A 21 -32.20 -5.58 22.55
N TYR A 22 -30.97 -5.75 23.06
CA TYR A 22 -30.72 -5.87 24.49
C TYR A 22 -30.86 -4.51 25.19
N THR A 23 -31.40 -4.51 26.41
CA THR A 23 -31.35 -3.31 27.26
C THR A 23 -29.92 -3.08 27.77
N PRO A 24 -29.56 -1.85 28.20
CA PRO A 24 -28.23 -1.57 28.76
C PRO A 24 -27.86 -2.51 29.92
N GLU A 25 -28.81 -2.82 30.78
CA GLU A 25 -28.63 -3.68 31.95
C GLU A 25 -28.40 -5.14 31.54
N GLN A 26 -29.08 -5.60 30.48
CA GLN A 26 -28.83 -6.92 29.88
C GLN A 26 -27.43 -7.00 29.27
N ILE A 27 -26.99 -5.94 28.59
CA ILE A 27 -25.64 -5.87 28.03
C ILE A 27 -24.61 -5.92 29.16
N GLU A 28 -24.79 -5.13 30.21
CA GLU A 28 -23.88 -5.09 31.35
C GLU A 28 -23.78 -6.46 32.06
N ALA A 29 -24.91 -7.14 32.25
CA ALA A 29 -24.93 -8.51 32.78
C ALA A 29 -24.15 -9.48 31.88
N LEU A 30 -24.38 -9.45 30.56
CA LEU A 30 -23.66 -10.29 29.61
C LEU A 30 -22.15 -9.97 29.58
N GLU A 31 -21.78 -8.70 29.73
CA GLU A 31 -20.39 -8.27 29.80
C GLU A 31 -19.71 -8.75 31.08
N ARG A 32 -20.34 -8.63 32.25
CA ARG A 32 -19.80 -9.16 33.51
C ARG A 32 -19.51 -10.66 33.41
N LEU A 33 -20.47 -11.42 32.86
CA LEU A 33 -20.33 -12.85 32.60
C LEU A 33 -19.21 -13.18 31.59
N TYR A 34 -18.99 -12.32 30.60
CA TYR A 34 -17.90 -12.47 29.64
C TYR A 34 -16.52 -12.34 30.29
N HIS A 35 -16.37 -11.43 31.27
CA HIS A 35 -15.10 -11.26 31.99
C HIS A 35 -14.76 -12.48 32.85
N GLU A 36 -15.76 -13.11 33.45
CA GLU A 36 -15.58 -14.32 34.25
C GLU A 36 -15.24 -15.55 33.39
N CYS A 37 -15.95 -15.76 32.27
CA CYS A 37 -15.69 -16.90 31.39
C CYS A 37 -15.97 -16.57 29.91
N PRO A 38 -14.95 -16.17 29.13
CA PRO A 38 -15.11 -15.80 27.72
C PRO A 38 -15.58 -16.97 26.83
N LYS A 39 -15.40 -18.22 27.30
CA LYS A 39 -15.82 -19.46 26.65
C LYS A 39 -16.87 -20.18 27.50
N GLN A 40 -18.07 -19.62 27.57
CA GLN A 40 -19.20 -20.27 28.25
C GLN A 40 -19.52 -21.66 27.68
N SER A 41 -19.48 -22.69 28.54
CA SER A 41 -19.96 -24.04 28.24
C SER A 41 -21.49 -24.05 28.05
N SER A 42 -22.03 -25.12 27.43
CA SER A 42 -23.49 -25.23 27.23
C SER A 42 -24.25 -25.28 28.56
N LEU A 43 -23.70 -25.98 29.56
CA LEU A 43 -24.27 -26.11 30.90
C LEU A 43 -24.30 -24.75 31.62
N ARG A 44 -23.20 -23.99 31.55
CA ARG A 44 -23.15 -22.63 32.15
C ARG A 44 -24.18 -21.72 31.50
N ARG A 45 -24.38 -21.81 30.17
CA ARG A 45 -25.36 -21.00 29.45
C ARG A 45 -26.81 -21.26 29.89
N GLN A 46 -27.16 -22.51 30.20
CA GLN A 46 -28.48 -22.86 30.73
C GLN A 46 -28.67 -22.37 32.18
N GLN A 47 -27.62 -22.47 33.01
CA GLN A 47 -27.63 -21.93 34.36
C GLN A 47 -27.82 -20.40 34.37
N LEU A 48 -27.17 -19.67 33.46
CA LEU A 48 -27.27 -18.21 33.38
C LEU A 48 -28.68 -17.69 33.13
N VAL A 49 -29.51 -18.41 32.36
CA VAL A 49 -30.93 -18.05 32.15
C VAL A 49 -31.72 -18.17 33.45
N ARG A 50 -31.34 -19.09 34.35
CA ARG A 50 -31.99 -19.33 35.64
C ARG A 50 -31.46 -18.42 36.76
N GLU A 51 -30.15 -18.19 36.77
CA GLU A 51 -29.43 -17.44 37.81
C GLU A 51 -29.48 -15.92 37.59
N CYS A 52 -29.69 -15.46 36.37
CA CYS A 52 -29.82 -14.04 36.04
C CYS A 52 -31.25 -13.72 35.59
N PRO A 53 -32.15 -13.26 36.48
CA PRO A 53 -33.54 -12.93 36.14
C PRO A 53 -33.65 -11.94 34.98
N ILE A 54 -32.69 -11.04 34.85
CA ILE A 54 -32.63 -10.03 33.77
C ILE A 54 -32.38 -10.64 32.38
N LEU A 55 -31.81 -11.84 32.32
CA LEU A 55 -31.55 -12.61 31.11
C LEU A 55 -32.56 -13.75 30.92
N SER A 56 -33.54 -13.91 31.81
CA SER A 56 -34.49 -15.03 31.80
C SER A 56 -35.33 -15.12 30.53
N TYR A 57 -35.62 -13.98 29.90
CA TYR A 57 -36.37 -13.88 28.64
C TYR A 57 -35.48 -13.99 27.37
N ILE A 58 -34.16 -14.16 27.53
CA ILE A 58 -33.23 -14.29 26.40
C ILE A 58 -32.99 -15.76 26.09
N GLU A 59 -33.19 -16.15 24.84
CA GLU A 59 -32.97 -17.54 24.44
C GLU A 59 -31.49 -17.94 24.57
N PRO A 60 -31.17 -19.19 24.98
CA PRO A 60 -29.79 -19.68 25.04
C PRO A 60 -29.02 -19.55 23.72
N LYS A 61 -29.72 -19.60 22.56
CA LYS A 61 -29.13 -19.37 21.24
C LYS A 61 -28.64 -17.94 21.07
N GLN A 62 -29.40 -16.96 21.56
CA GLN A 62 -29.04 -15.54 21.49
C GLN A 62 -27.83 -15.24 22.38
N ILE A 63 -27.77 -15.83 23.58
CA ILE A 63 -26.61 -15.73 24.47
C ILE A 63 -25.37 -16.33 23.77
N LYS A 64 -25.51 -17.45 23.06
CA LYS A 64 -24.41 -18.05 22.27
C LYS A 64 -23.89 -17.07 21.21
N VAL A 65 -24.79 -16.50 20.40
CA VAL A 65 -24.46 -15.56 19.32
C VAL A 65 -23.82 -14.29 19.89
N TRP A 66 -24.35 -13.77 21.01
CA TRP A 66 -23.78 -12.60 21.67
C TRP A 66 -22.31 -12.82 22.05
N PHE A 67 -21.96 -13.94 22.69
CA PHE A 67 -20.57 -14.25 23.05
C PHE A 67 -19.68 -14.52 21.83
N GLN A 68 -20.22 -15.10 20.75
CA GLN A 68 -19.49 -15.24 19.49
C GLN A 68 -19.16 -13.86 18.89
N ASN A 69 -20.16 -12.98 18.81
CA ASN A 69 -20.01 -11.63 18.31
C ASN A 69 -19.08 -10.79 19.19
N ARG A 70 -19.15 -10.92 20.52
CA ARG A 70 -18.30 -10.20 21.46
C ARG A 70 -16.82 -10.56 21.26
N ARG A 71 -16.50 -11.84 21.08
CA ARG A 71 -15.14 -12.31 20.76
C ARG A 71 -14.67 -11.82 19.39
N CYS A 72 -15.55 -11.89 18.38
CA CYS A 72 -15.24 -11.42 17.04
C CYS A 72 -14.92 -9.91 17.03
N ARG A 73 -15.77 -9.09 17.65
CA ARG A 73 -15.58 -7.63 17.78
C ARG A 73 -14.31 -7.29 18.56
N GLU A 74 -13.97 -8.05 19.59
CA GLU A 74 -12.74 -7.85 20.34
C GLU A 74 -11.48 -8.15 19.52
N LYS A 75 -11.48 -9.27 18.80
CA LYS A 75 -10.41 -9.60 17.86
C LYS A 75 -10.27 -8.52 16.78
N GLN A 76 -11.38 -8.07 16.21
CA GLN A 76 -11.41 -7.01 15.20
C GLN A 76 -10.87 -5.68 15.76
N ARG A 77 -11.25 -5.28 16.98
CA ARG A 77 -10.71 -4.07 17.63
C ARG A 77 -9.20 -4.14 17.83
N LYS A 78 -8.69 -5.27 18.36
CA LYS A 78 -7.24 -5.48 18.54
C LYS A 78 -6.48 -5.40 17.22
N GLU A 79 -7.03 -6.02 16.17
CA GLU A 79 -6.43 -6.01 14.85
C GLU A 79 -6.46 -4.61 14.21
N ALA A 80 -7.56 -3.87 14.34
CA ALA A 80 -7.66 -2.49 13.89
C ALA A 80 -6.62 -1.59 14.59
N SER A 81 -6.46 -1.71 15.91
CA SER A 81 -5.42 -0.99 16.66
C SER A 81 -4.02 -1.35 16.19
N ARG A 82 -3.75 -2.63 15.93
CA ARG A 82 -2.45 -3.11 15.41
C ARG A 82 -2.15 -2.51 14.04
N LEU A 83 -3.12 -2.56 13.12
CA LEU A 83 -2.99 -1.98 11.78
C LEU A 83 -2.79 -0.46 11.84
N GLN A 84 -3.53 0.23 12.71
CA GLN A 84 -3.35 1.67 12.91
C GLN A 84 -1.94 2.00 13.40
N ALA A 85 -1.38 1.22 14.32
CA ALA A 85 -0.02 1.41 14.81
C ALA A 85 1.03 1.20 13.70
N VAL A 86 0.89 0.16 12.88
CA VAL A 86 1.77 -0.09 11.74
C VAL A 86 1.65 1.02 10.69
N ASN A 87 0.43 1.48 10.40
CA ASN A 87 0.19 2.55 9.44
C ASN A 87 0.84 3.88 9.87
N ARG A 88 0.78 4.21 11.17
CA ARG A 88 1.49 5.38 11.72
C ARG A 88 3.00 5.29 11.50
N LYS A 89 3.60 4.12 11.76
CA LYS A 89 5.04 3.88 11.52
C LYS A 89 5.40 4.02 10.04
N LEU A 90 4.61 3.41 9.15
CA LEU A 90 4.83 3.49 7.71
C LEU A 90 4.71 4.93 7.20
N THR A 91 3.73 5.68 7.71
CA THR A 91 3.54 7.10 7.36
C THR A 91 4.74 7.95 7.79
N ALA A 92 5.25 7.74 9.01
CA ALA A 92 6.44 8.42 9.49
C ALA A 92 7.69 8.08 8.64
N MET A 93 7.87 6.79 8.32
CA MET A 93 8.99 6.34 7.49
C MET A 93 8.91 6.89 6.06
N ASN A 94 7.72 6.88 5.44
CA ASN A 94 7.51 7.47 4.12
C ASN A 94 7.83 8.97 4.12
N LYS A 95 7.50 9.69 5.20
CA LYS A 95 7.84 11.11 5.32
C LYS A 95 9.36 11.33 5.30
N LEU A 96 10.11 10.56 6.09
CA LEU A 96 11.58 10.63 6.12
C LEU A 96 12.19 10.29 4.75
N LEU A 97 11.64 9.28 4.07
CA LEU A 97 12.10 8.91 2.73
C LEU A 97 11.87 10.04 1.71
N MET A 98 10.72 10.73 1.77
CA MET A 98 10.46 11.88 0.91
C MET A 98 11.39 13.05 1.21
N GLU A 99 11.68 13.32 2.48
CA GLU A 99 12.63 14.37 2.89
C GLU A 99 14.05 14.06 2.39
N GLU A 100 14.50 12.80 2.50
CA GLU A 100 15.79 12.38 1.96
C GLU A 100 15.83 12.41 0.43
N ASN A 101 14.75 12.02 -0.23
CA ASN A 101 14.67 12.10 -1.68
C ASN A 101 14.79 13.54 -2.18
N ASP A 102 14.09 14.48 -1.55
CA ASP A 102 14.20 15.92 -1.84
C ASP A 102 15.63 16.45 -1.60
N ARG A 103 16.26 16.04 -0.49
CA ARG A 103 17.65 16.40 -0.17
C ARG A 103 18.63 15.89 -1.23
N LEU A 104 18.49 14.64 -1.65
CA LEU A 104 19.33 14.04 -2.69
C LEU A 104 19.09 14.69 -4.06
N GLN A 105 17.83 14.97 -4.41
CA GLN A 105 17.47 15.68 -5.64
C GLN A 105 18.20 17.03 -5.72
N LYS A 106 18.19 17.80 -4.61
CA LYS A 106 18.90 19.08 -4.51
C LYS A 106 20.42 18.92 -4.68
N GLN A 107 21.02 17.90 -4.06
CA GLN A 107 22.46 17.62 -4.22
C GLN A 107 22.81 17.26 -5.66
N VAL A 108 22.01 16.42 -6.33
CA VAL A 108 22.20 16.08 -7.74
C VAL A 108 22.07 17.32 -8.62
N SER A 109 21.04 18.15 -8.43
CA SER A 109 20.88 19.39 -9.17
C SER A 109 22.08 20.34 -9.00
N HIS A 110 22.62 20.45 -7.78
CA HIS A 110 23.82 21.25 -7.52
C HIS A 110 25.04 20.73 -8.29
N LEU A 111 25.32 19.43 -8.18
CA LEU A 111 26.45 18.81 -8.86
C LEU A 111 26.33 18.87 -10.38
N VAL A 112 25.12 18.73 -10.93
CA VAL A 112 24.86 18.89 -12.38
C VAL A 112 25.14 20.33 -12.82
N HIS A 113 24.72 21.32 -12.03
CA HIS A 113 24.99 22.72 -12.30
C HIS A 113 26.50 23.04 -12.27
N GLU A 114 27.20 22.60 -11.22
CA GLU A 114 28.66 22.76 -11.09
C GLU A 114 29.41 22.08 -12.24
N ASN A 115 29.06 20.85 -12.60
CA ASN A 115 29.67 20.15 -13.73
C ASN A 115 29.46 20.91 -15.05
N GLY A 116 28.25 21.42 -15.28
CA GLY A 116 27.97 22.28 -16.43
C GLY A 116 28.85 23.53 -16.46
N TYR A 117 29.04 24.17 -15.31
CA TYR A 117 29.91 25.33 -15.17
C TYR A 117 31.37 25.00 -15.50
N PHE A 118 31.92 23.91 -14.95
CA PHE A 118 33.30 23.48 -15.24
C PHE A 118 33.51 23.12 -16.71
N HIS A 119 32.55 22.40 -17.33
CA HIS A 119 32.61 22.10 -18.76
C HIS A 119 32.55 23.37 -19.64
N GLN A 120 31.73 24.35 -19.27
CA GLN A 120 31.67 25.63 -19.96
C GLN A 120 32.98 26.41 -19.81
N GLN A 121 33.56 26.43 -18.62
CA GLN A 121 34.85 27.08 -18.37
C GLN A 121 35.98 26.44 -19.19
N ALA A 122 36.03 25.10 -19.25
CA ALA A 122 37.01 24.36 -20.05
C ALA A 122 36.86 24.64 -21.57
N ARG A 123 35.63 24.71 -22.08
CA ARG A 123 35.39 25.09 -23.49
C ARG A 123 35.79 26.54 -23.79
N ASN A 124 35.46 27.48 -22.89
CA ASN A 124 35.81 28.88 -23.06
C ASN A 124 37.33 29.10 -23.01
N ALA A 125 38.05 28.38 -22.14
CA ALA A 125 39.51 28.44 -22.06
C ALA A 125 40.20 27.95 -23.35
N SER A 126 39.65 26.91 -24.01
CA SER A 126 40.15 26.43 -25.32
C SER A 126 39.92 27.40 -26.48
N LEU A 127 38.88 28.26 -26.40
CA LEU A 127 38.60 29.27 -27.43
C LEU A 127 39.47 30.53 -27.28
N THR A 128 40.05 30.77 -26.10
CA THR A 128 40.92 31.92 -25.81
C THR A 128 42.41 31.67 -26.05
N THR A 129 42.81 30.48 -26.49
CA THR A 129 44.19 30.20 -26.95
C THR A 129 44.22 30.21 -28.48
N PRO A 130 44.73 31.26 -29.14
CA PRO A 130 45.00 31.21 -30.57
C PRO A 130 46.15 30.23 -30.80
N ASP A 131 45.86 29.24 -31.64
CA ASP A 131 46.80 28.42 -32.42
C ASP A 131 48.28 28.63 -32.08
N THR A 132 48.79 27.85 -31.14
CA THR A 132 50.21 27.50 -31.13
C THR A 132 50.30 26.01 -31.02
N SER A 133 50.16 25.37 -32.19
CA SER A 133 50.83 24.14 -32.59
C SER A 133 51.88 23.67 -31.58
N CYS A 134 51.62 22.56 -30.91
CA CYS A 134 52.65 21.66 -30.38
C CYS A 134 52.07 20.25 -30.26
N ASP A 135 52.55 19.37 -31.13
CA ASP A 135 52.44 17.93 -31.00
C ASP A 135 52.83 17.47 -29.59
N SER A 136 52.00 16.65 -28.97
CA SER A 136 52.44 15.79 -27.87
C SER A 136 51.72 14.46 -27.93
N VAL A 137 52.36 13.56 -28.68
CA VAL A 137 52.27 12.11 -28.50
C VAL A 137 52.66 11.78 -27.05
N VAL A 138 51.70 11.24 -26.29
CA VAL A 138 51.98 10.21 -25.29
C VAL A 138 50.94 9.12 -25.47
N THR A 139 51.42 8.01 -26.02
CA THR A 139 50.75 6.73 -26.06
C THR A 139 50.80 6.07 -24.68
N SER A 140 49.84 5.16 -24.46
CA SER A 140 49.90 3.98 -23.60
C SER A 140 49.01 4.01 -22.35
N GLY A 141 48.01 3.10 -22.34
CA GLY A 141 47.19 2.84 -21.15
C GLY A 141 45.90 2.05 -21.37
N GLN A 142 46.00 0.83 -21.93
CA GLN A 142 45.09 -0.31 -21.69
C GLN A 142 43.60 -0.17 -22.00
N HIS A 143 43.28 -0.62 -23.22
CA HIS A 143 41.99 -1.11 -23.65
C HIS A 143 41.65 -2.43 -22.91
N LEU A 144 40.82 -2.37 -21.85
CA LEU A 144 40.16 -3.56 -21.30
C LEU A 144 38.74 -3.64 -21.88
N LEU A 145 38.52 -4.71 -22.65
CA LEU A 145 37.28 -5.02 -23.36
C LEU A 145 36.10 -5.08 -22.38
N THR A 146 35.18 -4.14 -22.53
CA THR A 146 33.82 -4.24 -21.98
C THR A 146 32.85 -4.31 -23.17
N PRO A 147 31.85 -5.21 -23.20
CA PRO A 147 31.00 -5.37 -24.38
C PRO A 147 30.26 -4.07 -24.71
N GLN A 148 30.64 -3.45 -25.83
CA GLN A 148 29.99 -2.28 -26.39
C GLN A 148 28.57 -2.67 -26.84
N LEU A 149 27.54 -2.31 -26.07
CA LEU A 149 26.23 -2.09 -26.68
C LEU A 149 26.34 -0.83 -27.56
N PRO A 150 25.82 -0.85 -28.79
CA PRO A 150 25.97 0.28 -29.70
C PRO A 150 25.28 1.53 -29.13
N PRO A 151 25.72 2.74 -29.49
CA PRO A 151 25.11 3.98 -29.02
C PRO A 151 23.68 4.03 -29.56
N ARG A 152 22.70 3.67 -28.72
CA ARG A 152 21.28 3.76 -29.07
C ARG A 152 20.81 5.19 -28.91
N ASP A 153 20.22 5.73 -29.97
CA ASP A 153 19.79 7.12 -30.09
C ASP A 153 18.96 7.57 -28.89
N ALA A 154 19.36 8.66 -28.24
CA ALA A 154 18.59 9.35 -27.19
C ALA A 154 17.38 10.13 -27.75
N SER A 155 16.91 9.76 -28.94
CA SER A 155 15.70 10.32 -29.54
C SER A 155 14.46 9.90 -28.73
N PRO A 156 13.35 10.65 -28.79
CA PRO A 156 12.11 10.27 -28.12
C PRO A 156 11.65 8.84 -28.45
N ALA A 157 11.90 8.37 -29.67
CA ALA A 157 11.61 7.00 -30.09
C ALA A 157 12.54 5.95 -29.46
N GLY A 158 13.82 6.29 -29.27
CA GLY A 158 14.79 5.42 -28.59
C GLY A 158 14.46 5.22 -27.12
N LEU A 159 14.03 6.27 -26.43
CA LEU A 159 13.58 6.20 -25.03
C LEU A 159 12.31 5.36 -24.87
N VAL A 160 11.35 5.48 -25.80
CA VAL A 160 10.14 4.65 -25.82
C VAL A 160 10.49 3.17 -26.00
N SER A 161 11.41 2.85 -26.90
CA SER A 161 11.87 1.47 -27.11
C SER A 161 12.55 0.88 -25.86
N ILE A 162 13.33 1.68 -25.11
CA ILE A 162 13.93 1.26 -23.83
C ILE A 162 12.85 1.02 -22.76
N ALA A 163 11.83 1.87 -22.70
CA ALA A 163 10.72 1.70 -21.76
C ALA A 163 9.90 0.43 -22.05
N GLU A 164 9.66 0.13 -23.33
CA GLU A 164 8.97 -1.09 -23.77
C GLU A 164 9.79 -2.35 -23.45
N GLU A 165 11.09 -2.34 -23.71
CA GLU A 165 12.01 -3.45 -23.43
C GLU A 165 12.11 -3.72 -21.91
N THR A 166 12.24 -2.66 -21.10
CA THR A 166 12.29 -2.76 -19.64
C THR A 166 10.97 -3.26 -19.05
N LEU A 167 9.83 -2.82 -19.60
CA LEU A 167 8.51 -3.28 -19.18
C LEU A 167 8.31 -4.76 -19.51
N ALA A 168 8.73 -5.21 -20.70
CA ALA A 168 8.65 -6.61 -21.10
C ALA A 168 9.51 -7.50 -20.19
N GLU A 169 10.73 -7.05 -19.86
CA GLU A 169 11.62 -7.77 -18.95
C GLU A 169 11.03 -7.86 -17.54
N PHE A 170 10.47 -6.75 -17.03
CA PHE A 170 9.81 -6.72 -15.73
C PHE A 170 8.60 -7.67 -15.67
N LEU A 171 7.73 -7.65 -16.69
CA LEU A 171 6.57 -8.54 -16.76
C LEU A 171 6.99 -10.01 -16.87
N SER A 172 8.05 -10.32 -17.62
CA SER A 172 8.57 -11.68 -17.71
C SER A 172 9.06 -12.20 -16.35
N LYS A 173 9.71 -11.34 -15.54
CA LYS A 173 10.25 -11.69 -14.22
C LYS A 173 9.17 -11.70 -13.12
N ALA A 174 8.19 -10.80 -13.18
CA ALA A 174 7.08 -10.73 -12.23
C ALA A 174 6.10 -11.91 -12.38
N THR A 175 6.02 -12.50 -13.58
CA THR A 175 5.19 -13.70 -13.84
C THR A 175 5.80 -14.98 -13.23
N GLY A 176 7.09 -14.97 -12.87
CA GLY A 176 7.80 -16.11 -12.28
C GLY A 176 7.68 -16.25 -10.75
N THR A 177 7.23 -15.23 -10.03
CA THR A 177 6.89 -15.35 -8.59
C THR A 177 5.45 -15.83 -8.44
N ALA A 178 5.26 -17.12 -8.70
CA ALA A 178 4.02 -17.85 -8.45
C ALA A 178 3.69 -17.84 -6.94
N VAL A 179 2.97 -16.80 -6.50
CA VAL A 179 1.86 -17.04 -5.59
C VAL A 179 0.75 -17.57 -6.49
N GLU A 180 0.44 -18.85 -6.34
CA GLU A 180 -0.73 -19.48 -6.94
C GLU A 180 -1.93 -18.58 -6.67
N TRP A 181 -2.37 -17.83 -7.68
CA TRP A 181 -3.54 -16.95 -7.57
C TRP A 181 -4.75 -17.87 -7.52
N VAL A 182 -5.06 -18.37 -6.32
CA VAL A 182 -6.36 -18.97 -6.05
C VAL A 182 -7.40 -17.93 -6.43
N GLN A 183 -8.22 -18.27 -7.41
CA GLN A 183 -9.32 -17.42 -7.87
C GLN A 183 -10.32 -17.25 -6.72
N MET A 184 -10.14 -16.19 -5.94
CA MET A 184 -11.01 -15.86 -4.82
C MET A 184 -12.38 -15.40 -5.36
N PRO A 185 -13.51 -15.97 -4.91
CA PRO A 185 -14.83 -15.48 -5.28
C PRO A 185 -14.99 -14.02 -4.81
N GLY A 186 -14.97 -13.06 -5.76
CA GLY A 186 -15.11 -11.62 -5.43
C GLY A 186 -14.21 -10.62 -6.19
N MET A 187 -13.44 -11.03 -7.19
CA MET A 187 -12.43 -10.21 -7.93
C MET A 187 -12.93 -8.96 -8.71
N LYS A 188 -14.16 -8.46 -8.47
CA LYS A 188 -14.68 -7.25 -9.16
C LYS A 188 -14.13 -5.95 -8.56
N VAL A 189 -13.77 -5.93 -7.28
CA VAL A 189 -13.31 -4.70 -6.58
C VAL A 189 -11.81 -4.41 -6.83
N TRP A 190 -11.01 -5.47 -7.01
CA TRP A 190 -9.56 -5.34 -7.13
C TRP A 190 -9.10 -4.78 -8.47
N LYS A 191 -9.84 -5.01 -9.57
CA LYS A 191 -9.54 -4.40 -10.87
C LYS A 191 -9.56 -2.88 -10.80
N HIS A 192 -10.53 -2.31 -10.09
CA HIS A 192 -10.61 -0.86 -9.89
C HIS A 192 -9.49 -0.34 -8.99
N LEU A 193 -9.07 -1.11 -7.98
CA LEU A 193 -7.96 -0.71 -7.12
C LEU A 193 -6.62 -0.74 -7.86
N LEU A 194 -6.35 -1.77 -8.65
CA LEU A 194 -5.16 -1.86 -9.50
C LEU A 194 -5.15 -0.77 -10.57
N LEU A 195 -6.29 -0.51 -11.22
CA LEU A 195 -6.41 0.59 -12.18
C LEU A 195 -6.15 1.94 -11.51
N TRP A 196 -6.69 2.15 -10.30
CA TRP A 196 -6.49 3.38 -9.53
C TRP A 196 -5.04 3.56 -9.11
N ILE A 197 -4.36 2.49 -8.68
CA ILE A 197 -2.93 2.51 -8.34
C ILE A 197 -2.10 2.82 -9.59
N SER A 198 -2.37 2.15 -10.72
CA SER A 198 -1.67 2.42 -11.99
C SER A 198 -1.88 3.85 -12.48
N LEU A 199 -3.10 4.39 -12.41
CA LEU A 199 -3.41 5.78 -12.76
C LEU A 199 -2.70 6.77 -11.81
N LYS A 200 -2.59 6.44 -10.51
CA LYS A 200 -1.88 7.26 -9.53
C LYS A 200 -0.38 7.30 -9.81
N ILE A 201 0.21 6.14 -10.11
CA ILE A 201 1.63 6.02 -10.44
C ILE A 201 1.92 6.74 -11.76
N TYR A 202 1.09 6.54 -12.79
CA TYR A 202 1.25 7.21 -14.08
C TYR A 202 1.15 8.74 -13.93
N GLY A 203 0.20 9.24 -13.13
CA GLY A 203 0.07 10.67 -12.85
C GLY A 203 1.25 11.26 -12.07
N ILE A 204 1.86 10.49 -11.17
CA ILE A 204 3.10 10.90 -10.46
C ILE A 204 4.27 10.93 -11.46
N VAL A 205 4.45 9.89 -12.27
CA VAL A 205 5.52 9.86 -13.28
C VAL A 205 5.38 11.03 -14.27
N TYR A 206 4.16 11.28 -14.77
CA TYR A 206 3.90 12.38 -15.70
C TYR A 206 4.19 13.75 -15.10
N LYS A 207 3.86 13.96 -13.82
CA LYS A 207 4.12 15.23 -13.12
C LYS A 207 5.59 15.50 -12.84
N TYR A 208 6.43 14.46 -12.83
CA TYR A 208 7.86 14.58 -12.54
C TYR A 208 8.75 14.49 -13.78
N TYR A 209 8.21 14.08 -14.94
CA TYR A 209 8.97 13.90 -16.19
C TYR A 209 8.49 14.77 -17.37
N VAL A 210 7.41 15.55 -17.20
CA VAL A 210 6.93 16.59 -18.12
C VAL A 210 6.89 17.92 -17.37
#